data_AF-A0A7C3UH05-F1
#
_entry.id   AF-A0A7C3UH05-F1
#
_cell.length_a   1.000
_cell.length_b   1.000
_cell.length_c   1.000
_cell.angle_alpha   90.00
_cell.angle_beta   90.00
_cell.angle_gamma   90.00
#
_symmetry.space_group_name_H-M   'P 1'
#
loop_
_entity.id
_entity.type
_entity.pdbx_description
1 polymer ?
#
loop_
_entity_poly.entity_id
_entity_poly.type
_entity_poly.pdbx_seq_one_letter_code
_entity_poly.pdbx_strand_id
1 'polypeptide(L)'
;MINSVKSLQHNTNIAKKENSDKQDKKIYEACQEFESIFISYMLKNMRKTIPNVEENLSRDIYTSMMDEEIAKSVAKRSGIGLADVIYHQLILKKS
;
A
#
# COMPACT_ATOMS: atom_id res chain seq x y z
N MET A 1 -20.61 24.32 35.55
CA MET A 1 -20.01 22.99 35.28
C MET A 1 -20.27 22.48 33.85
N ILE A 2 -21.43 22.74 33.23
CA ILE A 2 -21.80 22.16 31.91
C ILE A 2 -20.91 22.66 30.73
N ASN A 3 -20.46 23.92 30.76
CA ASN A 3 -19.64 24.48 29.66
C ASN A 3 -18.20 23.95 29.61
N SER A 4 -17.62 23.56 30.74
CA SER A 4 -16.28 22.95 30.80
C SER A 4 -16.28 21.51 30.27
N VAL A 5 -17.38 20.77 30.49
CA VAL A 5 -17.54 19.40 29.97
C VAL A 5 -17.70 19.39 28.44
N LYS A 6 -18.42 20.37 27.86
CA LYS A 6 -18.57 20.48 26.40
C LYS A 6 -17.27 20.78 25.67
N SER A 7 -16.39 21.63 26.21
CA SER A 7 -15.08 21.92 25.61
C SER A 7 -14.11 20.73 25.70
N LEU A 8 -14.18 19.94 26.78
CA LEU A 8 -13.44 18.69 26.92
C LEU A 8 -13.95 17.61 25.94
N GLN A 9 -15.27 17.51 25.73
CA GLN A 9 -15.85 16.61 24.74
C GLN A 9 -15.47 16.99 23.30
N HIS A 10 -15.38 18.28 23.00
CA HIS A 10 -14.92 18.74 21.69
C HIS A 10 -13.45 18.37 21.43
N ASN A 11 -12.57 18.57 22.42
CA ASN A 11 -11.14 18.24 22.29
C ASN A 11 -10.87 16.73 22.19
N THR A 12 -11.64 15.91 22.93
CA THR A 12 -11.54 14.44 22.86
C THR A 12 -12.03 13.87 21.52
N ASN A 13 -13.03 14.50 20.89
CA ASN A 13 -13.50 14.10 19.56
C ASN A 13 -12.50 14.45 18.45
N ILE A 14 -11.81 15.59 18.56
CA ILE A 14 -10.74 15.97 17.62
C ILE A 14 -9.57 14.98 17.73
N ALA A 15 -9.12 14.67 18.95
CA ALA A 15 -8.04 13.71 19.17
C ALA A 15 -8.40 12.27 18.71
N LYS A 16 -9.67 11.86 18.83
CA LYS A 16 -10.14 10.56 18.30
C LYS A 16 -10.14 10.53 16.78
N LYS A 17 -10.57 11.61 16.13
CA LYS A 17 -10.59 11.73 14.67
C LYS A 17 -9.18 11.75 14.08
N GLU A 18 -8.25 12.49 14.68
CA GLU A 18 -6.85 12.47 14.24
C GLU A 18 -6.21 11.08 14.34
N ASN A 19 -6.56 10.30 15.37
CA ASN A 19 -6.08 8.93 15.51
C ASN A 19 -6.69 7.99 14.47
N SER A 20 -7.99 8.14 14.13
CA SER A 20 -8.59 7.36 13.05
C SER A 20 -7.96 7.70 11.70
N ASP A 21 -7.76 8.98 11.40
CA ASP A 21 -7.19 9.41 10.12
C ASP A 21 -5.75 8.92 9.96
N LYS A 22 -4.95 8.93 11.03
CA LYS A 22 -3.59 8.34 11.05
C LYS A 22 -3.61 6.84 10.83
N GLN A 23 -4.60 6.14 11.40
CA GLN A 23 -4.73 4.70 11.25
C GLN A 23 -5.16 4.32 9.83
N ASP A 24 -6.12 5.04 9.26
CA ASP A 24 -6.62 4.82 7.91
C ASP A 24 -5.49 5.05 6.87
N LYS A 25 -4.68 6.11 7.06
CA LYS A 25 -3.48 6.34 6.24
C LYS A 25 -2.50 5.17 6.29
N LYS A 26 -2.21 4.63 7.48
CA LYS A 26 -1.30 3.47 7.63
C LYS A 26 -1.85 2.21 6.96
N ILE A 27 -3.16 1.98 7.05
CA ILE A 27 -3.80 0.85 6.38
C ILE A 27 -3.67 1.00 4.87
N TYR A 28 -3.92 2.19 4.34
CA TYR A 28 -3.75 2.45 2.91
C TYR A 28 -2.29 2.28 2.46
N GLU A 29 -1.32 2.80 3.21
CA GLU A 29 0.12 2.58 2.94
C GLU A 29 0.48 1.10 2.89
N ALA A 30 -0.02 0.28 3.83
CA ALA A 30 0.19 -1.16 3.82
C ALA A 30 -0.46 -1.84 2.59
N CYS A 31 -1.61 -1.34 2.12
CA CYS A 31 -2.24 -1.83 0.89
C CYS A 31 -1.38 -1.50 -0.35
N GLN A 32 -0.77 -0.31 -0.41
CA GLN A 32 0.16 0.07 -1.48
C GLN A 32 1.44 -0.78 -1.44
N GLU A 33 1.97 -1.08 -0.26
CA GLU A 33 3.12 -1.99 -0.11
C GLU A 33 2.79 -3.39 -0.63
N PHE A 34 1.60 -3.91 -0.31
CA PHE A 34 1.15 -5.20 -0.84
C PHE A 34 1.02 -5.18 -2.37
N GLU A 35 0.42 -4.13 -2.93
CA GLU A 35 0.32 -3.95 -4.37
C GLU A 35 1.71 -3.92 -5.04
N SER A 36 2.72 -3.30 -4.40
CA SER A 36 4.09 -3.30 -4.92
C SER A 36 4.68 -4.73 -4.99
N ILE A 37 4.43 -5.57 -3.99
CA ILE A 37 4.88 -6.97 -4.00
C ILE A 37 4.19 -7.73 -5.15
N PHE A 38 2.90 -7.51 -5.32
CA PHE A 38 2.12 -8.13 -6.38
C PHE A 38 2.62 -7.71 -7.79
N ILE A 39 2.88 -6.43 -8.01
CA ILE A 39 3.41 -5.92 -9.28
C ILE A 39 4.80 -6.51 -9.55
N SER A 40 5.69 -6.55 -8.55
CA SER A 40 7.01 -7.18 -8.71
C SER A 40 6.89 -8.66 -9.11
N TYR A 41 5.99 -9.40 -8.45
CA TYR A 41 5.70 -10.79 -8.82
C TYR A 41 5.14 -10.90 -10.24
N MET A 42 4.22 -10.01 -10.65
CA MET A 42 3.68 -9.97 -12.00
C MET A 42 4.79 -9.75 -13.04
N LEU A 43 5.65 -8.75 -12.85
CA LEU A 43 6.79 -8.46 -13.73
C LEU A 43 7.72 -9.67 -13.86
N LYS A 44 8.01 -10.34 -12.74
CA LYS A 44 8.81 -11.57 -12.71
C LYS A 44 8.18 -12.68 -13.56
N ASN A 45 6.88 -12.91 -13.44
CA ASN A 45 6.21 -13.95 -14.23
C ASN A 45 6.08 -13.58 -15.70
N MET A 46 5.87 -12.30 -16.03
CA MET A 46 5.88 -11.83 -17.41
C MET A 46 7.23 -12.08 -18.09
N ARG A 47 8.37 -11.91 -17.40
CA ARG A 47 9.68 -12.24 -17.99
C ARG A 47 9.89 -13.72 -18.20
N LYS A 48 9.34 -14.58 -17.33
CA LYS A 48 9.42 -16.04 -17.50
C LYS A 48 8.72 -16.54 -18.76
N THR A 49 7.81 -15.76 -19.36
CA THR A 49 7.14 -16.15 -20.62
C THR A 49 7.99 -15.88 -21.86
N ILE A 50 9.09 -15.13 -21.72
CA ILE A 50 10.03 -14.85 -22.80
C ILE A 50 11.13 -15.91 -22.74
N PRO A 51 11.39 -16.67 -23.82
CA PRO A 51 12.49 -17.63 -23.86
C PRO A 51 13.82 -16.91 -23.62
N ASN A 52 14.48 -17.21 -22.50
CA ASN A 52 15.80 -16.66 -22.21
C ASN A 52 16.87 -17.43 -22.99
N VAL A 53 17.70 -16.68 -23.71
CA VAL A 53 18.79 -17.26 -24.53
C VAL A 53 20.08 -17.40 -23.72
N GLU A 54 20.22 -16.66 -22.61
CA GLU A 54 21.37 -16.73 -21.70
C GLU A 54 20.94 -16.51 -20.25
N GLU A 55 21.24 -17.48 -19.36
CA GLU A 55 21.10 -17.31 -17.91
C GLU A 55 22.33 -16.58 -17.35
N ASN A 56 22.11 -15.43 -16.72
CA ASN A 56 23.17 -14.68 -16.04
C ASN A 56 22.67 -14.23 -14.65
N LEU A 57 23.25 -14.83 -13.61
CA LEU A 57 22.88 -14.57 -12.21
C LEU A 57 22.98 -13.08 -11.83
N SER A 58 24.01 -12.37 -12.29
CA SER A 58 24.18 -10.95 -12.00
C SER A 58 23.07 -10.11 -12.64
N ARG A 59 22.66 -10.47 -13.86
CA ARG A 59 21.52 -9.85 -14.55
C ARG A 59 20.22 -10.12 -13.79
N ASP A 60 20.00 -11.34 -13.32
CA ASP A 60 18.77 -11.70 -12.60
C ASP A 60 18.63 -10.94 -11.28
N ILE A 61 19.73 -10.79 -10.53
CA ILE A 61 19.76 -10.01 -9.29
C ILE A 61 19.46 -8.54 -9.59
N TYR A 62 20.17 -7.94 -10.55
CA TYR A 62 19.97 -6.53 -10.91
C TYR A 62 18.56 -6.25 -11.43
N THR A 63 18.03 -7.14 -12.27
CA THR A 63 16.68 -7.04 -12.81
C THR A 63 15.66 -7.13 -11.67
N SER A 64 15.81 -8.10 -10.75
CA SER A 64 14.90 -8.24 -9.61
C SER A 64 14.87 -7.00 -8.72
N MET A 65 16.04 -6.39 -8.46
CA MET A 65 16.11 -5.12 -7.72
C MET A 65 15.43 -3.98 -8.47
N MET A 66 15.64 -3.90 -9.79
CA MET A 66 14.99 -2.91 -10.65
C MET A 66 13.47 -3.08 -10.65
N ASP A 67 12.96 -4.31 -10.71
CA ASP A 67 11.53 -4.60 -10.66
C ASP A 67 10.89 -4.18 -9.34
N GLU A 68 11.61 -4.39 -8.23
CA GLU A 68 11.14 -4.00 -6.91
C GLU A 68 10.96 -2.47 -6.82
N GLU A 69 11.94 -1.70 -7.29
CA GLU A 69 11.85 -0.23 -7.30
C GLU A 69 10.80 0.30 -8.27
N ILE A 70 10.68 -0.32 -9.46
CA ILE A 70 9.59 -0.02 -10.39
C ILE A 70 8.26 -0.28 -9.70
N ALA A 71 8.07 -1.45 -9.10
CA ALA A 71 6.82 -1.84 -8.47
C ALA A 71 6.45 -0.91 -7.30
N LYS A 72 7.41 -0.52 -6.46
CA LYS A 72 7.21 0.49 -5.40
C LYS A 72 6.79 1.84 -5.99
N SER A 73 7.45 2.30 -7.05
CA SER A 73 7.14 3.58 -7.67
C SER A 73 5.74 3.60 -8.31
N VAL A 74 5.34 2.49 -8.94
CA VAL A 74 4.04 2.32 -9.59
C VAL A 74 2.94 2.26 -8.54
N ALA A 75 3.06 1.42 -7.51
CA ALA A 75 2.07 1.30 -6.44
C ALA A 75 1.83 2.63 -5.70
N LYS A 76 2.86 3.48 -5.55
CA LYS A 76 2.72 4.82 -4.95
C LYS A 76 1.99 5.82 -5.85
N ARG A 77 2.03 5.65 -7.18
CA ARG A 77 1.45 6.57 -8.19
C ARG A 77 0.20 5.99 -8.84
N SER A 78 -0.76 5.56 -8.01
CA SER A 78 -2.04 4.94 -8.40
C SER A 78 -1.99 3.50 -8.93
N GLY A 79 -0.82 2.89 -9.03
CA GLY A 79 -0.70 1.43 -9.14
C GLY A 79 -1.50 0.83 -10.31
N ILE A 80 -2.06 -0.35 -10.05
CA ILE A 80 -3.05 -1.02 -10.90
C ILE A 80 -4.46 -0.97 -10.27
N GLY A 81 -4.61 -0.30 -9.12
CA GLY A 81 -5.86 -0.18 -8.37
C GLY A 81 -6.11 -1.30 -7.36
N LEU A 82 -5.13 -2.18 -7.12
CA LEU A 82 -5.29 -3.29 -6.17
C LEU A 82 -5.30 -2.79 -4.72
N ALA A 83 -4.49 -1.78 -4.42
CA ALA A 83 -4.46 -1.16 -3.09
C ALA A 83 -5.83 -0.61 -2.70
N ASP A 84 -6.53 0.04 -3.64
CA ASP A 84 -7.88 0.56 -3.44
C ASP A 84 -8.88 -0.56 -3.15
N VAL A 85 -8.87 -1.63 -3.94
CA VAL A 85 -9.78 -2.77 -3.75
C VAL A 85 -9.60 -3.39 -2.36
N ILE A 86 -8.35 -3.61 -1.94
CA ILE A 86 -8.05 -4.18 -0.62
C ILE A 86 -8.49 -3.21 0.48
N TYR A 87 -8.17 -1.92 0.35
CA TYR A 87 -8.55 -0.90 1.31
C TYR A 87 -10.07 -0.83 1.51
N HIS A 88 -10.84 -0.82 0.42
CA HIS A 88 -12.30 -0.83 0.48
C HIS A 88 -12.82 -2.09 1.18
N GLN A 89 -12.25 -3.26 0.90
CA GLN A 89 -12.66 -4.51 1.56
C GLN A 89 -12.38 -4.50 3.07
N LEU A 90 -11.27 -3.89 3.49
CA LEU A 90 -10.92 -3.77 4.91
C LEU A 90 -11.84 -2.82 5.66
N ILE A 91 -12.23 -1.70 5.04
CA ILE A 91 -13.17 -0.74 5.65
C ILE A 91 -14.60 -1.27 5.68
N LEU A 92 -15.05 -1.91 4.60
CA LEU A 92 -16.40 -2.49 4.55
C LEU A 92 -16.60 -3.56 5.64
N LYS A 93 -15.56 -4.33 5.98
CA LYS A 93 -15.60 -5.31 7.08
C LYS A 93 -15.58 -4.68 8.47
N LYS A 94 -15.22 -3.40 8.61
CA LYS A 94 -15.20 -2.67 9.88
C LYS A 94 -16.60 -2.17 10.28
N SER A 95 -17.55 -2.15 9.34
CA SER A 95 -18.96 -1.83 9.58
C SER A 95 -19.78 -3.06 9.96
#